data_AF-A0A5R2NEX0-F1
#
_entry.id   AF-A0A5R2NEX0-F1
#
_cell.length_a   1.000
_cell.length_b   1.000
_cell.length_c   1.000
_cell.angle_alpha   90.00
_cell.angle_beta   90.00
_cell.angle_gamma   90.00
#
_symmetry.space_group_name_H-M   'P 1'
#
loop_
_entity.id
_entity.type
_entity.pdbx_description
1 polymer ?
#
loop_
_entity_poly.entity_id
_entity_poly.type
_entity_poly.pdbx_seq_one_letter_code
_entity_poly.pdbx_strand_id
1 'polypeptide(L)'
;MTPDMLPGRDGININGPSLIRMPDWASGRLGAYHLYFADHGGSYIRLAYAESIEGPWHIHPGGVLSLDQCPFIKEHIASPDVHVDQRYHRFFMYFHGPAESGQGQMTFASTSADGLHFNPLPEPLGPSYARFFHHDQWWYGFLGTSTVTVFRSGTGISDFEQGPVILPPVKGRPTPRHLALQKSGRWLRVYYTRRGDAPERILHGTIDLAEDWRNWTVQGETELLRPQTNFEGADLPLRPSRDGAAEGKENALRDPAIFEENGRTWLLYAVAGESGIALAEITSKDIPARAALTPVTTLRRGARRFFWRLRKAARRLPSAMTFRKRIFIAGCARSGTTLSRRLMGCFDDTYVHAHEAPYQALLELDRPQFNLVVKRTHDSHKDIEHLPASVGLIYCVRHPFDVLTSSHPETVNERRFHVTTERWEAEYDGLMRLRQAQPERAVFYLRYEELIAEPDIVQGRIARSFDLSPVTLYSRDADNPIRATSLRKWERNEEFRTYLHGLPAAFLARVESFCREFGYDVPDRKLTTEAR
;
A
#
# COMPACT_ATOMS: atom_id res chain seq x y z
N MET A 1 25.45 9.93 0.08
CA MET A 1 26.06 10.28 1.39
C MET A 1 27.47 9.74 1.43
N THR A 2 28.44 10.58 1.80
CA THR A 2 29.85 10.18 1.93
C THR A 2 30.38 10.53 3.32
N PRO A 3 31.44 9.85 3.81
CA PRO A 3 31.99 10.08 5.15
C PRO A 3 32.38 11.53 5.46
N ASP A 4 32.88 12.26 4.47
CA ASP A 4 33.32 13.66 4.59
C ASP A 4 32.18 14.66 4.84
N MET A 5 30.93 14.26 4.61
CA MET A 5 29.76 15.07 4.94
C MET A 5 29.45 15.08 6.44
N LEU A 6 29.99 14.12 7.21
CA LEU A 6 29.64 13.88 8.60
C LEU A 6 30.81 14.23 9.55
N PRO A 7 30.54 14.76 10.75
CA PRO A 7 31.58 15.16 11.68
C PRO A 7 32.23 13.96 12.38
N GLY A 8 33.55 13.96 12.46
CA GLY A 8 34.31 13.06 13.32
C GLY A 8 34.04 11.57 13.07
N ARG A 9 33.53 10.87 14.10
CA ARG A 9 33.27 9.42 14.03
C ARG A 9 31.97 9.07 13.31
N ASP A 10 31.10 10.05 13.02
CA ASP A 10 29.83 9.77 12.35
C ASP A 10 30.02 9.28 10.91
N GLY A 11 31.16 9.60 10.28
CA GLY A 11 31.50 9.09 8.95
C GLY A 11 32.01 7.64 8.92
N ILE A 12 32.20 6.96 10.05
CA ILE A 12 32.77 5.60 10.11
C ILE A 12 31.80 4.57 9.54
N ASN A 13 30.51 4.73 9.85
CA ASN A 13 29.46 3.81 9.43
C ASN A 13 28.21 4.60 9.00
N ILE A 14 27.75 4.33 7.79
CA ILE A 14 26.65 5.01 7.12
C ILE A 14 25.82 3.95 6.38
N ASN A 15 24.61 3.67 6.88
CA ASN A 15 23.73 2.65 6.34
C ASN A 15 22.24 2.98 6.58
N GLY A 16 21.37 2.02 6.27
CA GLY A 16 19.94 2.08 6.56
C GLY A 16 19.21 3.27 5.94
N PRO A 17 19.35 3.54 4.63
CA PRO A 17 18.67 4.68 4.00
C PRO A 17 17.14 4.50 4.01
N SER A 18 16.43 5.60 4.24
CA SER A 18 15.00 5.75 4.03
C SER A 18 14.73 7.14 3.48
N LEU A 19 14.33 7.23 2.21
CA LEU A 19 14.09 8.48 1.50
C LEU A 19 12.59 8.74 1.37
N ILE A 20 12.17 9.97 1.69
CA ILE A 20 10.81 10.45 1.42
C ILE A 20 10.84 11.79 0.68
N ARG A 21 9.78 12.04 -0.10
CA ARG A 21 9.43 13.40 -0.51
C ARG A 21 8.69 14.06 0.65
N MET A 22 9.14 15.25 1.03
CA MET A 22 8.47 16.00 2.08
C MET A 22 7.13 16.55 1.58
N PRO A 23 6.02 16.29 2.28
CA PRO A 23 4.72 16.84 1.91
C PRO A 23 4.65 18.34 2.18
N ASP A 24 3.86 19.06 1.38
CA ASP A 24 3.75 20.51 1.48
C ASP A 24 3.18 21.00 2.83
N TRP A 25 2.44 20.14 3.53
CA TRP A 25 1.85 20.46 4.83
C TRP A 25 2.85 20.37 5.99
N ALA A 26 4.00 19.72 5.82
CA ALA A 26 4.94 19.48 6.91
C ALA A 26 5.77 20.73 7.22
N SER A 27 5.61 21.27 8.43
CA SER A 27 6.35 22.44 8.90
C SER A 27 7.86 22.20 9.05
N GLY A 28 8.28 20.94 9.18
CA GLY A 28 9.68 20.54 9.30
C GLY A 28 10.38 20.32 7.97
N ARG A 29 9.78 20.75 6.85
CA ARG A 29 10.38 20.63 5.52
C ARG A 29 11.63 21.51 5.39
N LEU A 30 12.82 20.88 5.34
CA LEU A 30 14.10 21.56 5.11
C LEU A 30 14.48 21.61 3.61
N GLY A 31 13.93 20.70 2.81
CA GLY A 31 14.02 20.66 1.35
C GLY A 31 12.92 19.78 0.76
N ALA A 32 12.86 19.63 -0.57
CA ALA A 32 11.89 18.73 -1.21
C ALA A 32 12.01 17.26 -0.77
N TYR A 33 13.22 16.81 -0.42
CA TYR A 33 13.51 15.42 -0.04
C TYR A 33 14.22 15.34 1.30
N HIS A 34 13.83 14.36 2.11
CA HIS A 34 14.48 13.98 3.36
C HIS A 34 14.98 12.54 3.27
N LEU A 35 16.27 12.35 3.50
CA LEU A 35 16.93 11.04 3.62
C LEU A 35 17.29 10.79 5.07
N TYR A 36 16.57 9.86 5.70
CA TYR A 36 16.88 9.33 7.02
C TYR A 36 17.87 8.17 6.87
N PHE A 37 18.86 8.11 7.75
CA PHE A 37 19.86 7.04 7.73
C PHE A 37 20.50 6.90 9.10
N ALA A 38 21.31 5.86 9.30
CA ALA A 38 21.90 5.57 10.60
C ALA A 38 23.33 5.06 10.49
N ASP A 39 23.91 4.86 11.68
CA ASP A 39 25.08 4.04 11.93
C ASP A 39 24.59 2.74 12.58
N HIS A 40 25.15 1.60 12.19
CA HIS A 40 24.78 0.28 12.73
C HIS A 40 24.80 0.25 14.27
N GLY A 41 25.77 0.93 14.90
CA GLY A 41 25.94 1.05 16.34
C GLY A 41 25.76 2.48 16.86
N GLY A 42 25.04 3.32 16.11
CA GLY A 42 24.87 4.74 16.41
C GLY A 42 23.88 5.03 17.54
N SER A 43 24.05 6.19 18.17
CA SER A 43 23.15 6.68 19.23
C SER A 43 22.00 7.55 18.72
N TYR A 44 21.86 7.74 17.41
CA TYR A 44 20.81 8.60 16.83
C TYR A 44 20.55 8.31 15.34
N ILE A 45 19.33 8.62 14.89
CA ILE A 45 18.92 8.59 13.49
C ILE A 45 19.28 9.93 12.84
N ARG A 46 20.09 9.86 11.79
CA ARG A 46 20.60 11.01 11.03
C ARG A 46 19.59 11.42 9.96
N LEU A 47 19.68 12.68 9.54
CA LEU A 47 18.90 13.24 8.45
C LEU A 47 19.81 14.03 7.50
N ALA A 48 19.63 13.79 6.21
CA ALA A 48 20.08 14.69 5.15
C ALA A 48 18.89 15.21 4.35
N TYR A 49 18.98 16.41 3.79
CA TYR A 49 17.92 17.01 2.99
C TYR A 49 18.47 17.62 1.70
N ALA A 50 17.61 17.69 0.67
CA ALA A 50 17.94 18.28 -0.62
C ALA A 50 16.69 18.82 -1.33
N GLU A 51 16.87 19.79 -2.23
CA GLU A 51 15.80 20.26 -3.12
C GLU A 51 15.62 19.39 -4.37
N SER A 52 16.68 18.68 -4.80
CA SER A 52 16.65 17.71 -5.89
C SER A 52 17.14 16.35 -5.38
N ILE A 53 16.64 15.26 -5.97
CA ILE A 53 17.04 13.91 -5.56
C ILE A 53 18.53 13.64 -5.83
N GLU A 54 19.09 14.27 -6.86
CA GLU A 54 20.52 14.24 -7.20
C GLU A 54 21.38 15.06 -6.23
N GLY A 55 20.77 15.86 -5.36
CA GLY A 55 21.45 16.81 -4.47
C GLY A 55 21.56 18.23 -5.05
N PRO A 56 22.42 19.09 -4.48
CA PRO A 56 23.32 18.81 -3.37
C PRO A 56 22.54 18.45 -2.09
N TRP A 57 23.11 17.53 -1.31
CA TRP A 57 22.54 17.08 -0.05
C TRP A 57 23.21 17.78 1.13
N HIS A 58 22.42 18.15 2.13
CA HIS A 58 22.87 18.85 3.34
C HIS A 58 22.55 18.00 4.58
N ILE A 59 23.51 17.88 5.50
CA ILE A 59 23.28 17.18 6.78
C ILE A 59 22.50 18.09 7.74
N HIS A 60 21.44 17.56 8.33
CA HIS A 60 20.77 18.18 9.46
C HIS A 60 21.54 17.87 10.76
N PRO A 61 22.10 18.88 11.46
CA PRO A 61 22.88 18.65 12.66
C PRO A 61 22.07 18.00 13.77
N GLY A 62 22.62 16.98 14.44
CA GLY A 62 21.99 16.29 15.58
C GLY A 62 20.97 15.22 15.21
N GLY A 63 20.55 15.11 13.94
CA GLY A 63 19.57 14.12 13.50
C GLY A 63 18.16 14.41 14.01
N VAL A 64 17.31 13.38 14.04
CA VAL A 64 15.85 13.53 14.26
C VAL A 64 15.27 12.67 15.39
N LEU A 65 16.05 11.71 15.87
CA LEU A 65 15.69 10.82 16.97
C LEU A 65 16.97 10.32 17.62
N SER A 66 17.10 10.45 18.94
CA SER A 66 18.27 10.01 19.70
C SER A 66 17.92 8.92 20.71
N LEU A 67 18.91 8.10 21.07
CA LEU A 67 18.77 6.95 21.96
C LEU A 67 18.26 7.35 23.36
N ASP A 68 18.63 8.54 23.84
CA ASP A 68 18.16 9.09 25.13
C ASP A 68 16.64 9.37 25.15
N GLN A 69 16.00 9.55 24.00
CA GLN A 69 14.55 9.66 23.86
C GLN A 69 13.86 8.28 23.94
N CYS A 70 14.62 7.18 23.90
CA CYS A 70 14.13 5.81 23.86
C CYS A 70 14.55 5.03 25.12
N PRO A 71 13.98 5.31 26.31
CA PRO A 71 14.39 4.66 27.57
C PRO A 71 14.11 3.15 27.62
N PHE A 72 13.43 2.60 26.61
CA PHE A 72 13.12 1.19 26.43
C PHE A 72 14.08 0.48 25.45
N ILE A 73 15.10 1.18 24.97
CA ILE A 73 16.19 0.66 24.12
C ILE A 73 17.52 0.97 24.79
N LYS A 74 18.48 0.05 24.65
CA LYS A 74 19.87 0.24 25.08
C LYS A 74 20.84 0.15 23.90
N GLU A 75 22.06 0.64 24.13
CA GLU A 75 23.21 0.56 23.23
C GLU A 75 23.09 1.41 21.95
N HIS A 76 22.13 1.15 21.06
CA HIS A 76 22.04 1.83 19.76
C HIS A 76 20.61 1.89 19.20
N ILE A 77 20.39 2.81 18.26
CA ILE A 77 19.20 2.88 17.41
C ILE A 77 19.59 3.02 15.93
N ALA A 78 18.94 2.24 15.06
CA ALA A 78 19.35 2.16 13.65
C ALA A 78 18.23 1.73 12.68
N SER A 79 18.57 1.70 11.40
CA SER A 79 17.77 1.24 10.24
C SER A 79 16.37 1.87 10.15
N PRO A 80 16.27 3.19 10.04
CA PRO A 80 14.98 3.88 9.91
C PRO A 80 14.24 3.41 8.65
N ASP A 81 12.91 3.32 8.75
CA ASP A 81 11.97 3.12 7.65
C ASP A 81 10.82 4.11 7.85
N VAL A 82 10.83 5.19 7.07
CA VAL A 82 9.97 6.36 7.27
C VAL A 82 8.85 6.40 6.23
N HIS A 83 7.62 6.54 6.70
CA HIS A 83 6.40 6.59 5.89
C HIS A 83 5.62 7.87 6.17
N VAL A 84 5.02 8.43 5.12
CA VAL A 84 4.14 9.60 5.22
C VAL A 84 2.68 9.13 5.24
N ASP A 85 1.99 9.37 6.36
CA ASP A 85 0.55 9.18 6.48
C ASP A 85 -0.17 10.44 6.02
N GLN A 86 -0.51 10.47 4.74
CA GLN A 86 -1.23 11.59 4.12
C GLN A 86 -2.64 11.78 4.70
N ARG A 87 -3.26 10.74 5.26
CA ARG A 87 -4.64 10.82 5.78
C ARG A 87 -4.69 11.62 7.08
N TYR A 88 -3.69 11.44 7.93
CA TYR A 88 -3.64 12.06 9.26
C TYR A 88 -2.55 13.12 9.40
N HIS A 89 -1.91 13.50 8.29
CA HIS A 89 -0.80 14.48 8.24
C HIS A 89 0.25 14.21 9.31
N ARG A 90 0.78 12.99 9.30
CA ARG A 90 1.83 12.56 10.22
C ARG A 90 2.85 11.67 9.51
N PHE A 91 3.97 11.46 10.17
CA PHE A 91 5.03 10.56 9.75
C PHE A 91 5.10 9.39 10.71
N PHE A 92 5.36 8.21 10.18
CA PHE A 92 5.80 7.05 10.94
C PHE A 92 7.27 6.82 10.67
N MET A 93 8.04 6.52 11.71
CA MET A 93 9.38 5.95 11.57
C MET A 93 9.40 4.63 12.30
N TYR A 94 9.73 3.56 11.59
CA TYR A 94 10.13 2.31 12.22
C TYR A 94 11.64 2.30 12.34
N PHE A 95 12.16 1.89 13.48
CA PHE A 95 13.58 1.82 13.76
C PHE A 95 13.81 0.65 14.72
N HIS A 96 15.06 0.25 14.92
CA HIS A 96 15.35 -0.86 15.83
C HIS A 96 16.45 -0.52 16.82
N GLY A 97 16.48 -1.29 17.89
CA GLY A 97 17.60 -1.37 18.81
C GLY A 97 17.42 -2.52 19.80
N PRO A 98 18.44 -2.85 20.59
CA PRO A 98 18.34 -3.82 21.67
C PRO A 98 17.31 -3.37 22.71
N ALA A 99 16.23 -4.14 22.89
CA ALA A 99 15.19 -3.84 23.85
C ALA A 99 15.71 -3.94 25.28
N GLU A 100 15.34 -2.98 26.13
CA GLU A 100 15.70 -2.96 27.56
C GLU A 100 15.13 -4.17 28.30
N SER A 101 13.99 -4.71 27.82
CA SER A 101 13.36 -5.93 28.33
C SER A 101 14.21 -7.20 28.16
N GLY A 102 15.32 -7.14 27.40
CA GLY A 102 16.20 -8.28 27.13
C GLY A 102 15.74 -9.18 25.99
N GLN A 103 14.73 -8.78 25.21
CA GLN A 103 14.22 -9.53 24.05
C GLN A 103 15.16 -9.50 22.82
N GLY A 104 16.31 -8.83 22.94
CA GLY A 104 17.26 -8.66 21.84
C GLY A 104 16.92 -7.47 20.95
N GLN A 105 17.40 -7.50 19.70
CA GLN A 105 17.19 -6.44 18.72
C GLN A 105 15.73 -6.44 18.24
N MET A 106 14.96 -5.41 18.60
CA MET A 106 13.54 -5.29 18.30
C MET A 106 13.24 -4.04 17.48
N THR A 107 12.21 -4.11 16.64
CA THR A 107 11.66 -2.95 15.93
C THR A 107 10.68 -2.21 16.83
N PHE A 108 10.74 -0.88 16.80
CA PHE A 108 9.85 0.06 17.46
C PHE A 108 9.30 1.07 16.44
N ALA A 109 8.21 1.74 16.78
CA ALA A 109 7.66 2.84 16.00
C ALA A 109 7.89 4.18 16.68
N SER A 110 7.89 5.23 15.89
CA SER A 110 7.88 6.63 16.33
C SER A 110 6.97 7.44 15.41
N THR A 111 6.37 8.49 15.94
CA THR A 111 5.47 9.37 15.18
C THR A 111 5.96 10.80 15.19
N SER A 112 5.75 11.52 14.09
CA SER A 112 6.06 12.94 13.99
C SER A 112 4.96 13.68 13.24
N ALA A 113 4.71 14.94 13.59
CA ALA A 113 3.81 15.84 12.87
C ALA A 113 4.52 16.67 11.79
N ASP A 114 5.86 16.70 11.79
CA ASP A 114 6.65 17.63 10.96
C ASP A 114 7.81 16.97 10.20
N GLY A 115 8.16 15.73 10.54
CA GLY A 115 9.23 14.97 9.92
C GLY A 115 10.63 15.28 10.49
N LEU A 116 10.72 16.07 11.56
CA LEU A 116 11.97 16.39 12.27
C LEU A 116 11.94 15.94 13.73
N HIS A 117 10.82 16.14 14.42
CA HIS A 117 10.68 15.83 15.83
C HIS A 117 9.86 14.55 16.00
N PHE A 118 10.54 13.45 16.29
CA PHE A 118 9.95 12.12 16.41
C PHE A 118 9.68 11.75 17.89
N ASN A 119 8.47 11.22 18.14
CA ASN A 119 8.00 10.76 19.45
C ASN A 119 7.96 9.22 19.46
N PRO A 120 8.96 8.56 20.08
CA PRO A 120 9.10 7.11 20.02
C PRO A 120 8.10 6.40 20.94
N LEU A 121 7.62 5.24 20.50
CA LEU A 121 6.63 4.42 21.19
C LEU A 121 7.31 3.19 21.82
N PRO A 122 6.99 2.82 23.08
CA PRO A 122 7.71 1.79 23.82
C PRO A 122 7.35 0.35 23.44
N GLU A 123 6.31 0.14 22.63
CA GLU A 123 5.83 -1.19 22.26
C GLU A 123 6.77 -1.83 21.21
N PRO A 124 7.38 -2.99 21.50
CA PRO A 124 8.16 -3.72 20.51
C PRO A 124 7.22 -4.39 19.49
N LEU A 125 7.46 -4.15 18.20
CA LEU A 125 6.60 -4.58 17.10
C LEU A 125 6.98 -5.95 16.53
N GLY A 126 8.20 -6.42 16.81
CA GLY A 126 8.74 -7.67 16.31
C GLY A 126 10.26 -7.59 16.11
N PRO A 127 10.87 -8.57 15.40
CA PRO A 127 12.30 -8.58 15.11
C PRO A 127 12.78 -7.30 14.40
N SER A 128 14.06 -6.97 14.55
CA SER A 128 14.71 -5.80 13.93
C SER A 128 14.68 -5.80 12.39
N TYR A 129 15.12 -4.69 11.79
CA TYR A 129 15.22 -4.48 10.33
C TYR A 129 13.88 -4.59 9.59
N ALA A 130 12.85 -3.96 10.15
CA ALA A 130 11.56 -3.91 9.50
C ALA A 130 11.56 -3.06 8.21
N ARG A 131 10.80 -3.52 7.22
CA ARG A 131 10.30 -2.66 6.14
C ARG A 131 8.80 -2.83 6.02
N PHE A 132 8.09 -1.72 6.00
CA PHE A 132 6.64 -1.70 5.93
C PHE A 132 6.13 -1.24 4.57
N PHE A 133 4.89 -1.64 4.25
CA PHE A 133 4.14 -1.14 3.12
C PHE A 133 2.64 -1.26 3.37
N HIS A 134 1.86 -0.43 2.71
CA HIS A 134 0.41 -0.48 2.78
C HIS A 134 -0.18 -1.35 1.66
N HIS A 135 -1.08 -2.27 2.00
CA HIS A 135 -1.83 -3.06 1.01
C HIS A 135 -3.29 -3.26 1.46
N ASP A 136 -4.21 -2.85 0.59
CA ASP A 136 -5.65 -2.78 0.83
C ASP A 136 -6.02 -1.91 2.06
N GLN A 137 -6.25 -2.51 3.23
CA GLN A 137 -6.63 -1.80 4.47
C GLN A 137 -5.60 -2.04 5.59
N TRP A 138 -4.48 -2.68 5.27
CA TRP A 138 -3.55 -3.21 6.26
C TRP A 138 -2.15 -2.68 6.00
N TRP A 139 -1.46 -2.42 7.09
CA TRP A 139 -0.02 -2.33 7.13
C TRP A 139 0.57 -3.74 7.15
N TYR A 140 1.49 -4.01 6.25
CA TYR A 140 2.30 -5.22 6.27
C TYR A 140 3.75 -4.85 6.50
N GLY A 141 4.44 -5.62 7.34
CA GLY A 141 5.86 -5.45 7.65
C GLY A 141 6.62 -6.74 7.41
N PHE A 142 7.77 -6.66 6.76
CA PHE A 142 8.72 -7.77 6.67
C PHE A 142 9.86 -7.51 7.64
N LEU A 143 9.96 -8.34 8.67
CA LEU A 143 10.82 -8.14 9.83
C LEU A 143 11.80 -9.29 9.99
N GLY A 144 12.97 -8.95 10.53
CA GLY A 144 14.02 -9.89 10.88
C GLY A 144 15.13 -9.97 9.82
N THR A 145 16.29 -10.39 10.30
CA THR A 145 17.41 -10.82 9.46
C THR A 145 17.67 -12.31 9.73
N SER A 146 18.31 -13.04 8.81
CA SER A 146 18.38 -14.51 8.76
C SER A 146 17.06 -15.22 8.45
N THR A 147 16.00 -14.81 9.12
CA THR A 147 14.64 -15.29 8.93
C THR A 147 13.74 -14.09 8.77
N VAL A 148 13.21 -13.87 7.57
CA VAL A 148 12.30 -12.75 7.31
C VAL A 148 10.86 -13.23 7.45
N THR A 149 10.12 -12.59 8.34
CA THR A 149 8.73 -12.95 8.69
C THR A 149 7.79 -11.81 8.36
N VAL A 150 6.58 -12.15 7.89
CA VAL A 150 5.51 -11.17 7.64
C VAL A 150 4.81 -10.83 8.94
N PHE A 151 4.48 -9.56 9.13
CA PHE A 151 3.60 -9.06 10.16
C PHE A 151 2.51 -8.20 9.52
N ARG A 152 1.34 -8.13 10.14
CA ARG A 152 0.20 -7.34 9.65
C ARG A 152 -0.47 -6.57 10.78
N SER A 153 -0.76 -5.28 10.58
CA SER A 153 -1.49 -4.45 11.53
C SER A 153 -2.54 -3.58 10.83
N GLY A 154 -3.64 -3.31 11.53
CA GLY A 154 -4.64 -2.33 11.08
C GLY A 154 -4.22 -0.89 11.35
N THR A 155 -3.49 -0.65 12.44
CA THR A 155 -3.06 0.70 12.88
C THR A 155 -1.70 1.09 12.28
N GLY A 156 -0.86 0.10 11.98
CA GLY A 156 0.52 0.27 11.54
C GLY A 156 1.51 0.57 12.67
N ILE A 157 1.07 0.79 13.91
CA ILE A 157 1.96 1.15 15.03
C ILE A 157 1.77 0.28 16.28
N SER A 158 0.80 -0.63 16.25
CA SER A 158 0.46 -1.56 17.32
C SER A 158 -0.21 -2.80 16.72
N ASP A 159 -0.55 -3.79 17.56
CA ASP A 159 -1.46 -4.89 17.19
C ASP A 159 -1.01 -5.70 15.96
N PHE A 160 0.29 -5.95 15.85
CA PHE A 160 0.85 -6.72 14.76
C PHE A 160 0.59 -8.23 14.91
N GLU A 161 -0.13 -8.80 13.95
CA GLU A 161 -0.29 -10.25 13.80
C GLU A 161 0.89 -10.83 13.01
N GLN A 162 1.58 -11.81 13.60
CA GLN A 162 2.63 -12.55 12.92
C GLN A 162 2.06 -13.51 11.86
N GLY A 163 2.68 -13.52 10.68
CA GLY A 163 2.37 -14.38 9.54
C GLY A 163 3.50 -15.36 9.19
N PRO A 164 3.57 -15.79 7.92
CA PRO A 164 4.54 -16.78 7.48
C PRO A 164 5.96 -16.22 7.41
N VAL A 165 6.93 -17.14 7.42
CA VAL A 165 8.31 -16.86 7.03
C VAL A 165 8.40 -16.84 5.51
N ILE A 166 8.85 -15.73 4.93
CA ILE A 166 8.93 -15.53 3.48
C ILE A 166 10.34 -15.76 2.91
N LEU A 167 11.38 -15.58 3.74
CA LEU A 167 12.76 -15.89 3.42
C LEU A 167 13.36 -16.67 4.60
N PRO A 168 13.30 -18.01 4.57
CA PRO A 168 13.84 -18.85 5.63
C PRO A 168 15.37 -18.97 5.51
N PRO A 169 16.08 -19.23 6.62
CA PRO A 169 17.47 -19.65 6.57
C PRO A 169 17.56 -21.01 5.91
N VAL A 170 18.49 -21.18 4.96
CA VAL A 170 18.75 -22.46 4.31
C VAL A 170 20.13 -22.94 4.71
N LYS A 171 20.21 -24.14 5.28
CA LYS A 171 21.49 -24.72 5.74
C LYS A 171 22.51 -24.76 4.59
N GLY A 172 23.70 -24.23 4.84
CA GLY A 172 24.78 -24.18 3.85
C GLY A 172 24.61 -23.13 2.75
N ARG A 173 23.64 -22.21 2.89
CA ARG A 173 23.47 -21.06 1.99
C ARG A 173 23.60 -19.73 2.76
N PRO A 174 24.07 -18.67 2.08
CA PRO A 174 24.00 -17.30 2.57
C PRO A 174 22.60 -16.93 3.06
N THR A 175 22.53 -16.21 4.19
CA THR A 175 21.25 -15.88 4.84
C THR A 175 20.81 -14.46 4.51
N PRO A 176 19.50 -14.17 4.37
CA PRO A 176 19.00 -12.82 4.14
C PRO A 176 19.51 -11.84 5.19
N ARG A 177 19.90 -10.63 4.75
CA ARG A 177 20.41 -9.56 5.62
C ARG A 177 19.44 -8.39 5.68
N HIS A 178 19.58 -7.44 4.76
CA HIS A 178 18.76 -6.24 4.67
C HIS A 178 17.83 -6.37 3.47
N LEU A 179 16.65 -5.77 3.55
CA LEU A 179 15.65 -5.84 2.50
C LEU A 179 15.02 -4.48 2.21
N ALA A 180 14.39 -4.39 1.05
CA ALA A 180 13.58 -3.28 0.59
C ALA A 180 12.34 -3.80 -0.14
N LEU A 181 11.27 -3.02 -0.12
CA LEU A 181 9.98 -3.39 -0.67
C LEU A 181 9.54 -2.37 -1.71
N GLN A 182 9.10 -2.86 -2.88
CA GLN A 182 8.48 -2.05 -3.92
C GLN A 182 7.15 -2.67 -4.31
N LYS A 183 6.07 -1.95 -4.03
CA LYS A 183 4.72 -2.41 -4.33
C LYS A 183 4.24 -1.82 -5.66
N SER A 184 3.90 -2.68 -6.60
CA SER A 184 3.25 -2.31 -7.85
C SER A 184 1.97 -3.11 -8.05
N GLY A 185 0.82 -2.49 -7.76
CA GLY A 185 -0.48 -3.15 -7.86
C GLY A 185 -0.56 -4.40 -6.98
N ARG A 186 -0.74 -5.57 -7.62
CA ARG A 186 -0.74 -6.90 -6.98
C ARG A 186 0.64 -7.47 -6.68
N TRP A 187 1.70 -6.92 -7.26
CA TRP A 187 3.04 -7.48 -7.13
C TRP A 187 3.81 -6.71 -6.09
N LEU A 188 4.51 -7.44 -5.23
CA LEU A 188 5.52 -6.88 -4.34
C LEU A 188 6.87 -7.40 -4.78
N ARG A 189 7.76 -6.50 -5.20
CA ARG A 189 9.16 -6.85 -5.42
C ARG A 189 9.90 -6.70 -4.10
N VAL A 190 10.62 -7.75 -3.73
CA VAL A 190 11.41 -7.82 -2.50
C VAL A 190 12.87 -7.80 -2.90
N TYR A 191 13.55 -6.70 -2.63
CA TYR A 191 14.98 -6.55 -2.78
C TYR A 191 15.66 -7.01 -1.51
N TYR A 192 16.77 -7.73 -1.60
CA TYR A 192 17.50 -8.19 -0.42
C TYR A 192 18.97 -8.46 -0.71
N THR A 193 19.78 -8.42 0.33
CA THR A 193 21.17 -8.90 0.30
C THR A 193 21.32 -10.15 1.18
N ARG A 194 22.45 -10.85 1.09
CA ARG A 194 22.69 -12.04 1.91
C ARG A 194 24.08 -12.03 2.55
N ARG A 195 24.13 -12.35 3.84
CA ARG A 195 25.38 -12.55 4.59
C ARG A 195 26.09 -13.81 4.10
N GLY A 196 27.38 -13.66 3.84
CA GLY A 196 28.25 -14.72 3.32
C GLY A 196 28.36 -14.76 1.79
N ASP A 197 27.64 -13.90 1.06
CA ASP A 197 27.89 -13.72 -0.37
C ASP A 197 29.24 -13.00 -0.61
N ALA A 198 29.88 -13.27 -1.76
CA ALA A 198 31.16 -12.70 -2.18
C ALA A 198 31.11 -12.32 -3.69
N PRO A 199 30.82 -11.05 -4.05
CA PRO A 199 30.54 -9.95 -3.14
C PRO A 199 29.12 -10.06 -2.59
N GLU A 200 28.86 -9.45 -1.43
CA GLU A 200 27.48 -9.18 -1.05
C GLU A 200 26.88 -8.17 -2.05
N ARG A 201 25.71 -8.50 -2.57
CA ARG A 201 25.09 -7.85 -3.71
C ARG A 201 23.58 -7.84 -3.56
N ILE A 202 22.91 -6.99 -4.32
CA ILE A 202 21.46 -6.82 -4.25
C ILE A 202 20.79 -7.82 -5.19
N LEU A 203 19.95 -8.66 -4.61
CA LEU A 203 19.07 -9.61 -5.30
C LEU A 203 17.64 -9.09 -5.21
N HIS A 204 16.76 -9.62 -6.06
CA HIS A 204 15.33 -9.43 -5.89
C HIS A 204 14.52 -10.66 -6.30
N GLY A 205 13.37 -10.80 -5.65
CA GLY A 205 12.30 -11.72 -6.00
C GLY A 205 10.95 -11.01 -5.96
N THR A 206 9.86 -11.75 -6.12
CA THR A 206 8.50 -11.19 -6.16
C THR A 206 7.51 -11.99 -5.33
N ILE A 207 6.51 -11.33 -4.76
CA ILE A 207 5.35 -11.92 -4.09
C ILE A 207 4.09 -11.47 -4.83
N ASP A 208 3.16 -12.40 -5.03
CA ASP A 208 1.82 -12.10 -5.53
C ASP A 208 0.88 -11.78 -4.37
N LEU A 209 0.60 -10.50 -4.16
CA LEU A 209 -0.28 -9.99 -3.10
C LEU A 209 -1.76 -10.38 -3.33
N ALA A 210 -2.11 -10.96 -4.49
CA ALA A 210 -3.46 -11.49 -4.69
C ALA A 210 -3.72 -12.80 -3.92
N GLU A 211 -2.68 -13.50 -3.47
CA GLU A 211 -2.83 -14.66 -2.62
C GLU A 211 -3.17 -14.26 -1.17
N ASP A 212 -3.70 -15.21 -0.39
CA ASP A 212 -3.83 -15.01 1.06
C ASP A 212 -2.43 -14.77 1.64
N TRP A 213 -2.29 -13.67 2.38
CA TRP A 213 -1.03 -13.24 2.99
C TRP A 213 -0.39 -14.32 3.87
N ARG A 214 -1.19 -15.24 4.42
CA ARG A 214 -0.70 -16.40 5.17
C ARG A 214 0.10 -17.41 4.33
N ASN A 215 0.04 -17.30 3.01
CA ASN A 215 0.74 -18.16 2.05
C ASN A 215 1.82 -17.40 1.25
N TRP A 216 2.03 -16.11 1.52
CA TRP A 216 3.04 -15.34 0.80
C TRP A 216 4.42 -15.97 0.95
N THR A 217 5.16 -15.95 -0.16
CA THR A 217 6.52 -16.47 -0.27
C THR A 217 7.22 -15.73 -1.40
N VAL A 218 8.51 -15.42 -1.21
CA VAL A 218 9.30 -14.79 -2.27
C VAL A 218 9.56 -15.80 -3.39
N GLN A 219 9.07 -15.50 -4.58
CA GLN A 219 9.27 -16.27 -5.79
C GLN A 219 10.35 -15.64 -6.67
N GLY A 220 11.20 -16.50 -7.24
CA GLY A 220 12.32 -16.08 -8.07
C GLY A 220 13.47 -15.45 -7.26
N GLU A 221 14.65 -15.49 -7.86
CA GLU A 221 15.85 -14.82 -7.36
C GLU A 221 16.61 -14.32 -8.60
N THR A 222 16.79 -13.01 -8.70
CA THR A 222 17.54 -12.37 -9.79
C THR A 222 18.49 -11.34 -9.19
N GLU A 223 19.72 -11.33 -9.67
CA GLU A 223 20.68 -10.31 -9.27
C GLU A 223 20.35 -8.98 -9.94
N LEU A 224 20.23 -7.93 -9.12
CA LEU A 224 20.00 -6.58 -9.59
C LEU A 224 21.31 -5.83 -9.80
N LEU A 225 22.14 -5.80 -8.75
CA LEU A 225 23.30 -4.93 -8.68
C LEU A 225 24.38 -5.56 -7.78
N ARG A 226 25.62 -5.49 -8.24
CA ARG A 226 26.83 -5.82 -7.47
C ARG A 226 27.79 -4.62 -7.51
N PRO A 227 28.81 -4.53 -6.64
CA PRO A 227 29.81 -3.47 -6.73
C PRO A 227 30.45 -3.41 -8.13
N GLN A 228 30.49 -2.23 -8.73
CA GLN A 228 31.10 -1.99 -10.06
C GLN A 228 32.13 -0.85 -10.04
N THR A 229 32.04 0.04 -9.06
CA THR A 229 32.90 1.22 -8.94
C THR A 229 33.79 1.16 -7.69
N ASN A 230 34.85 1.96 -7.66
CA ASN A 230 35.75 2.03 -6.51
C ASN A 230 35.04 2.54 -5.24
N PHE A 231 34.08 3.46 -5.36
CA PHE A 231 33.32 3.92 -4.19
C PHE A 231 32.36 2.86 -3.65
N GLU A 232 31.97 1.88 -4.49
CA GLU A 232 31.24 0.67 -4.08
C GLU A 232 32.14 -0.41 -3.49
N GLY A 233 33.46 -0.23 -3.54
CA GLY A 233 34.44 -1.20 -3.07
C GLY A 233 34.77 -2.29 -4.08
N ALA A 234 34.48 -2.08 -5.38
CA ALA A 234 34.75 -3.08 -6.42
C ALA A 234 36.25 -3.42 -6.58
N ASP A 235 37.13 -2.50 -6.18
CA ASP A 235 38.59 -2.64 -6.16
C ASP A 235 39.10 -3.41 -4.93
N LEU A 236 38.24 -3.69 -3.96
CA LEU A 236 38.61 -4.40 -2.73
C LEU A 236 38.53 -5.92 -2.91
N PRO A 237 39.26 -6.70 -2.09
CA PRO A 237 39.28 -8.16 -2.20
C PRO A 237 37.89 -8.79 -2.10
N LEU A 238 37.61 -9.74 -3.01
CA LEU A 238 36.39 -10.51 -3.02
C LEU A 238 36.37 -11.50 -1.84
N ARG A 239 35.59 -11.18 -0.80
CA ARG A 239 35.48 -12.01 0.42
C ARG A 239 34.01 -12.19 0.81
N PRO A 240 33.65 -13.34 1.41
CA PRO A 240 32.34 -13.51 2.02
C PRO A 240 32.10 -12.45 3.10
N SER A 241 30.94 -11.80 3.07
CA SER A 241 30.56 -10.86 4.12
C SER A 241 30.31 -11.57 5.46
N ARG A 242 30.61 -10.88 6.57
CA ARG A 242 30.46 -11.39 7.94
C ARG A 242 29.18 -10.90 8.59
N ASP A 243 28.78 -11.54 9.69
CA ASP A 243 27.73 -11.04 10.57
C ASP A 243 28.17 -9.75 11.28
N GLY A 244 27.22 -8.86 11.58
CA GLY A 244 27.46 -7.58 12.25
C GLY A 244 27.74 -6.39 11.31
N ALA A 245 28.22 -5.28 11.86
CA ALA A 245 28.62 -4.10 11.11
C ALA A 245 29.85 -4.38 10.22
N ALA A 246 30.04 -3.62 9.15
CA ALA A 246 31.27 -3.69 8.36
C ALA A 246 32.48 -3.14 9.15
N GLU A 247 33.60 -3.86 9.16
CA GLU A 247 34.86 -3.41 9.76
C GLU A 247 35.69 -2.61 8.73
N GLY A 248 35.15 -1.46 8.31
CA GLY A 248 35.71 -0.62 7.25
C GLY A 248 35.13 -0.93 5.87
N LYS A 249 35.86 -0.54 4.81
CA LYS A 249 35.40 -0.73 3.43
C LYS A 249 35.49 -2.20 3.00
N GLU A 250 34.44 -2.69 2.35
CA GLU A 250 34.34 -4.06 1.81
C GLU A 250 33.89 -4.05 0.34
N ASN A 251 34.16 -5.12 -0.41
CA ASN A 251 33.54 -5.34 -1.72
C ASN A 251 32.10 -5.86 -1.53
N ALA A 252 31.18 -4.98 -1.14
CA ALA A 252 29.83 -5.33 -0.72
C ALA A 252 28.83 -4.17 -0.89
N LEU A 253 27.62 -4.48 -1.34
CA LEU A 253 26.45 -3.60 -1.26
C LEU A 253 25.48 -4.11 -0.18
N ARG A 254 24.89 -3.21 0.60
CA ARG A 254 23.97 -3.53 1.70
C ARG A 254 22.77 -2.56 1.73
N ASP A 255 21.81 -2.82 2.62
CA ASP A 255 20.71 -1.89 2.97
C ASP A 255 20.00 -1.25 1.78
N PRO A 256 19.40 -2.05 0.87
CA PRO A 256 18.62 -1.48 -0.20
C PRO A 256 17.39 -0.76 0.36
N ALA A 257 17.03 0.36 -0.27
CA ALA A 257 15.80 1.13 -0.05
C ALA A 257 15.24 1.60 -1.40
N ILE A 258 13.92 1.68 -1.51
CA ILE A 258 13.24 2.06 -2.75
C ILE A 258 12.51 3.38 -2.52
N PHE A 259 12.68 4.29 -3.47
CA PHE A 259 11.91 5.53 -3.55
C PHE A 259 11.27 5.63 -4.93
N GLU A 260 9.99 5.97 -4.98
CA GLU A 260 9.24 6.09 -6.23
C GLU A 260 8.59 7.45 -6.34
N GLU A 261 8.76 8.10 -7.49
CA GLU A 261 8.17 9.40 -7.76
C GLU A 261 7.99 9.60 -9.26
N ASN A 262 6.83 10.11 -9.67
CA ASN A 262 6.53 10.45 -11.08
C ASN A 262 6.83 9.32 -12.07
N GLY A 263 6.55 8.06 -11.68
CA GLY A 263 6.79 6.87 -12.50
C GLY A 263 8.25 6.43 -12.60
N ARG A 264 9.17 7.08 -11.90
CA ARG A 264 10.58 6.69 -11.78
C ARG A 264 10.79 5.92 -10.48
N THR A 265 11.67 4.93 -10.52
CA THR A 265 12.05 4.12 -9.36
C THR A 265 13.53 4.33 -9.08
N TRP A 266 13.84 4.68 -7.84
CA TRP A 266 15.19 4.90 -7.35
C TRP A 266 15.54 3.87 -6.30
N LEU A 267 16.74 3.30 -6.42
CA LEU A 267 17.37 2.42 -5.46
C LEU A 267 18.41 3.22 -4.67
N LEU A 268 18.22 3.30 -3.37
CA LEU A 268 19.26 3.70 -2.43
C LEU A 268 19.90 2.45 -1.85
N TYR A 269 21.20 2.48 -1.60
CA TYR A 269 21.91 1.34 -1.06
C TYR A 269 23.19 1.76 -0.36
N ALA A 270 23.58 1.02 0.67
CA ALA A 270 24.86 1.18 1.34
C ALA A 270 25.99 0.63 0.46
N VAL A 271 27.08 1.41 0.36
CA VAL A 271 28.23 1.12 -0.49
C VAL A 271 29.46 0.73 0.31
N ALA A 272 30.31 -0.08 -0.31
CA ALA A 272 31.56 -0.58 0.27
C ALA A 272 31.36 -1.15 1.69
N GLY A 273 30.35 -2.01 1.86
CA GLY A 273 29.85 -2.48 3.16
C GLY A 273 28.83 -1.49 3.72
N GLU A 274 29.29 -0.57 4.57
CA GLU A 274 28.48 0.43 5.27
C GLU A 274 29.22 1.78 5.32
N SER A 275 29.90 2.14 4.23
CA SER A 275 30.80 3.31 4.18
C SER A 275 30.21 4.53 3.47
N GLY A 276 28.94 4.48 3.12
CA GLY A 276 28.23 5.54 2.39
C GLY A 276 26.90 5.05 1.84
N ILE A 277 26.12 5.96 1.28
CA ILE A 277 24.86 5.66 0.59
C ILE A 277 24.93 6.20 -0.83
N ALA A 278 24.68 5.34 -1.81
CA ALA A 278 24.52 5.70 -3.21
C ALA A 278 23.05 5.69 -3.64
N LEU A 279 22.79 6.32 -4.77
CA LEU A 279 21.50 6.40 -5.43
C LEU A 279 21.67 5.93 -6.88
N ALA A 280 20.81 5.03 -7.33
CA ALA A 280 20.74 4.57 -8.72
C ALA A 280 19.30 4.56 -9.20
N GLU A 281 19.06 4.93 -10.45
CA GLU A 281 17.74 4.78 -11.07
C GLU A 281 17.56 3.35 -11.60
N ILE A 282 16.48 2.68 -11.20
CA ILE A 282 16.08 1.41 -11.80
C ILE A 282 15.31 1.72 -13.08
N THR A 283 15.98 1.55 -14.22
CA THR A 283 15.34 1.65 -15.54
C THR A 283 14.94 0.26 -16.04
N SER A 284 13.72 0.12 -16.54
CA SER A 284 13.41 -1.03 -17.39
C SER A 284 14.13 -0.82 -18.71
N LYS A 285 15.13 -1.66 -19.04
CA LYS A 285 15.51 -1.82 -20.45
C LYS A 285 14.26 -2.25 -21.20
N ASP A 286 13.95 -1.59 -22.31
CA ASP A 286 12.82 -1.91 -23.19
C ASP A 286 12.75 -3.43 -23.42
N ILE A 287 11.82 -4.09 -22.72
CA ILE A 287 11.31 -5.38 -23.12
C ILE A 287 10.11 -5.04 -24.00
N PRO A 288 10.11 -5.40 -25.29
CA PRO A 288 8.99 -5.12 -26.17
C PRO A 288 7.69 -5.62 -25.54
N ALA A 289 6.64 -4.80 -25.62
CA ALA A 289 5.30 -5.17 -25.24
C ALA A 289 4.95 -6.56 -25.80
N ARG A 290 4.66 -7.51 -24.89
CA ARG A 290 4.36 -8.96 -25.07
C ARG A 290 5.51 -9.90 -24.70
N ALA A 291 5.60 -10.22 -23.42
CA ALA A 291 5.93 -11.58 -23.01
C ALA A 291 4.64 -12.26 -22.53
N ALA A 292 4.24 -13.29 -23.26
CA ALA A 292 3.00 -14.01 -23.10
C ALA A 292 2.88 -14.69 -21.74
N LEU A 293 1.65 -14.73 -21.24
CA LEU A 293 1.17 -15.65 -20.23
C LEU A 293 1.54 -17.09 -20.61
N THR A 294 2.33 -17.77 -19.77
CA THR A 294 2.43 -19.24 -19.79
C THR A 294 1.86 -19.77 -18.48
N PRO A 295 0.79 -20.59 -18.50
CA PRO A 295 0.25 -21.20 -17.30
C PRO A 295 1.03 -22.47 -16.97
N VAL A 296 1.74 -22.49 -15.84
CA VAL A 296 2.17 -23.76 -15.24
C VAL A 296 1.03 -24.25 -14.35
N THR A 297 0.14 -25.04 -14.94
CA THR A 297 -0.83 -25.87 -14.20
C THR A 297 -0.36 -27.31 -14.21
N THR A 298 0.09 -27.87 -13.07
CA THR A 298 -0.21 -29.28 -12.74
C THR A 298 0.01 -29.58 -11.26
N LEU A 299 -0.85 -30.46 -10.73
CA LEU A 299 -0.82 -31.11 -9.41
C LEU A 299 -1.18 -30.29 -8.16
N ARG A 300 -2.50 -30.19 -7.91
CA ARG A 300 -3.10 -30.37 -6.56
C ARG A 300 -4.61 -30.62 -6.67
N ARG A 301 -5.00 -31.72 -7.35
CA ARG A 301 -6.42 -32.17 -7.45
C ARG A 301 -6.83 -33.28 -6.47
N GLY A 302 -5.92 -33.75 -5.59
CA GLY A 302 -6.20 -34.89 -4.69
C GLY A 302 -6.82 -34.52 -3.32
N ALA A 303 -6.45 -33.39 -2.72
CA ALA A 303 -6.76 -33.15 -1.30
C ALA A 303 -8.14 -32.51 -1.02
N ARG A 304 -8.81 -31.94 -2.04
CA ARG A 304 -10.07 -31.18 -1.83
C ARG A 304 -11.34 -32.03 -1.83
N ARG A 305 -11.32 -33.27 -2.34
CA ARG A 305 -12.50 -34.15 -2.34
C ARG A 305 -12.78 -34.81 -0.99
N PHE A 306 -11.76 -34.95 -0.14
CA PHE A 306 -11.91 -35.63 1.15
C PHE A 306 -12.56 -34.74 2.23
N PHE A 307 -12.17 -33.46 2.28
CA PHE A 307 -12.81 -32.45 3.14
C PHE A 307 -14.31 -32.22 2.80
N TRP A 308 -14.70 -32.45 1.55
CA TRP A 308 -16.07 -32.20 1.07
C TRP A 308 -17.06 -33.29 1.48
N ARG A 309 -16.60 -34.53 1.72
CA ARG A 309 -17.48 -35.62 2.19
C ARG A 309 -17.87 -35.47 3.67
N LEU A 310 -17.01 -34.87 4.49
CA LEU A 310 -17.30 -34.64 5.91
C LEU A 310 -18.34 -33.53 6.14
N ARG A 311 -18.40 -32.53 5.25
CA ARG A 311 -19.33 -31.41 5.40
C ARG A 311 -20.78 -31.74 4.98
N LYS A 312 -20.97 -32.74 4.11
CA LYS A 312 -22.30 -33.20 3.69
C LYS A 312 -23.03 -34.02 4.77
N ALA A 313 -22.30 -34.52 5.77
CA ALA A 313 -22.85 -35.33 6.87
C ALA A 313 -23.41 -34.50 8.04
N ALA A 314 -23.10 -33.19 8.13
CA ALA A 314 -23.58 -32.32 9.20
C ALA A 314 -24.96 -31.68 8.92
N ARG A 315 -25.82 -32.36 8.14
CA ARG A 315 -27.24 -32.01 8.01
C ARG A 315 -28.03 -32.77 9.05
N ARG A 316 -28.16 -32.20 10.25
CA ARG A 316 -29.28 -32.34 11.20
C ARG A 316 -28.86 -31.80 12.56
N LEU A 317 -29.18 -30.53 12.82
CA LEU A 317 -29.47 -29.96 14.14
C LEU A 317 -30.36 -28.71 13.92
N PRO A 318 -31.51 -28.56 14.59
CA PRO A 318 -32.39 -27.41 14.43
C PRO A 318 -31.99 -26.26 15.37
N SER A 319 -32.29 -25.03 14.93
CA SER A 319 -32.19 -23.74 15.66
C SER A 319 -30.80 -23.09 15.76
N ALA A 320 -30.45 -22.31 14.72
CA ALA A 320 -29.48 -21.22 14.79
C ALA A 320 -29.84 -20.15 13.73
N MET A 321 -30.90 -19.39 13.97
CA MET A 321 -31.15 -18.14 13.24
C MET A 321 -30.14 -17.07 13.69
N THR A 322 -28.85 -17.18 13.37
CA THR A 322 -27.88 -16.14 13.76
C THR A 322 -26.59 -16.23 12.94
N PHE A 323 -26.26 -15.11 12.28
CA PHE A 323 -25.04 -14.80 11.52
C PHE A 323 -25.03 -15.14 10.01
N ARG A 324 -25.80 -14.38 9.23
CA ARG A 324 -25.58 -14.19 7.78
C ARG A 324 -24.66 -13.00 7.54
N LYS A 325 -23.73 -13.11 6.59
CA LYS A 325 -22.89 -11.99 6.15
C LYS A 325 -23.73 -11.03 5.33
N ARG A 326 -23.76 -9.76 5.75
CA ARG A 326 -24.51 -8.70 5.06
C ARG A 326 -23.52 -7.73 4.43
N ILE A 327 -23.70 -7.44 3.16
CA ILE A 327 -22.83 -6.55 2.39
C ILE A 327 -23.68 -5.46 1.75
N PHE A 328 -23.35 -4.22 2.06
CA PHE A 328 -23.99 -3.04 1.47
C PHE A 328 -23.06 -2.41 0.43
N ILE A 329 -23.60 -2.14 -0.76
CA ILE A 329 -22.88 -1.46 -1.84
C ILE A 329 -23.36 -0.02 -1.90
N ALA A 330 -22.48 0.91 -1.51
CA ALA A 330 -22.69 2.34 -1.56
C ALA A 330 -21.65 3.02 -2.47
N GLY A 331 -21.71 4.35 -2.56
CA GLY A 331 -20.81 5.15 -3.41
C GLY A 331 -21.51 6.37 -3.99
N CYS A 332 -20.76 7.33 -4.53
CA CYS A 332 -21.35 8.49 -5.20
C CYS A 332 -22.15 8.07 -6.45
N ALA A 333 -22.98 8.96 -6.97
CA ALA A 333 -23.83 8.69 -8.11
C ALA A 333 -22.95 8.31 -9.29
N ARG A 334 -23.38 7.31 -10.06
CA ARG A 334 -22.68 6.88 -11.28
C ARG A 334 -21.24 6.41 -11.06
N SER A 335 -20.87 6.04 -9.83
CA SER A 335 -19.56 5.47 -9.48
C SER A 335 -19.44 3.97 -9.72
N GLY A 336 -20.45 3.33 -10.32
CA GLY A 336 -20.39 1.91 -10.68
C GLY A 336 -21.09 0.95 -9.71
N THR A 337 -21.84 1.43 -8.72
CA THR A 337 -22.57 0.58 -7.76
C THR A 337 -23.42 -0.52 -8.41
N THR A 338 -24.03 -0.24 -9.58
CA THR A 338 -24.79 -1.23 -10.36
C THR A 338 -23.90 -2.32 -10.96
N LEU A 339 -22.70 -1.95 -11.42
CA LEU A 339 -21.71 -2.90 -11.94
C LEU A 339 -21.18 -3.79 -10.81
N SER A 340 -20.84 -3.18 -9.66
CA SER A 340 -20.43 -3.89 -8.45
C SER A 340 -21.50 -4.87 -7.97
N ARG A 341 -22.78 -4.47 -7.98
CA ARG A 341 -23.92 -5.35 -7.66
C ARG A 341 -23.98 -6.57 -8.59
N ARG A 342 -23.74 -6.40 -9.89
CA ARG A 342 -23.70 -7.52 -10.85
C ARG A 342 -22.52 -8.44 -10.58
N LEU A 343 -21.32 -7.89 -10.33
CA LEU A 343 -20.14 -8.67 -9.96
C LEU A 343 -20.42 -9.58 -8.75
N MET A 344 -21.18 -9.11 -7.77
CA MET A 344 -21.54 -9.93 -6.61
C MET A 344 -22.34 -11.19 -6.97
N GLY A 345 -23.01 -11.22 -8.11
CA GLY A 345 -23.71 -12.40 -8.63
C GLY A 345 -22.77 -13.53 -9.07
N CYS A 346 -21.47 -13.26 -9.20
CA CYS A 346 -20.47 -14.26 -9.57
C CYS A 346 -19.86 -14.99 -8.36
N PHE A 347 -20.40 -14.80 -7.15
CA PHE A 347 -19.99 -15.50 -5.93
C PHE A 347 -20.98 -16.59 -5.52
N ASP A 348 -20.45 -17.68 -4.97
CA ASP A 348 -21.23 -18.78 -4.41
C ASP A 348 -22.00 -18.33 -3.17
N ASP A 349 -23.10 -19.03 -2.87
CA ASP A 349 -23.92 -18.83 -1.67
C ASP A 349 -24.23 -17.34 -1.38
N THR A 350 -24.50 -16.59 -2.46
CA THR A 350 -24.70 -15.14 -2.42
C THR A 350 -26.04 -14.78 -3.02
N TYR A 351 -26.90 -14.15 -2.22
CA TYR A 351 -28.14 -13.53 -2.68
C TYR A 351 -27.90 -12.04 -2.94
N VAL A 352 -28.08 -11.64 -4.20
CA VAL A 352 -28.01 -10.24 -4.60
C VAL A 352 -29.42 -9.70 -4.78
N HIS A 353 -29.79 -8.71 -3.96
CA HIS A 353 -31.09 -8.06 -4.07
C HIS A 353 -31.25 -7.39 -5.45
N ALA A 354 -32.40 -7.62 -6.08
CA ALA A 354 -32.66 -7.19 -7.47
C ALA A 354 -32.76 -5.66 -7.59
N HIS A 355 -33.42 -5.03 -6.61
CA HIS A 355 -33.69 -3.60 -6.59
C HIS A 355 -32.77 -2.85 -5.63
N GLU A 356 -32.63 -1.55 -5.85
CA GLU A 356 -32.04 -0.65 -4.87
C GLU A 356 -32.87 -0.67 -3.59
N ALA A 357 -32.20 -0.70 -2.44
CA ALA A 357 -32.86 -0.66 -1.14
C ALA A 357 -31.94 -0.01 -0.09
N PRO A 358 -32.52 0.63 0.95
CA PRO A 358 -31.73 1.16 2.05
C PRO A 358 -31.14 0.00 2.88
N TYR A 359 -30.13 0.28 3.70
CA TYR A 359 -29.44 -0.79 4.44
C TYR A 359 -30.33 -1.48 5.48
N GLN A 360 -31.38 -0.82 5.97
CA GLN A 360 -32.36 -1.39 6.90
C GLN A 360 -33.05 -2.61 6.28
N ALA A 361 -33.40 -2.54 4.99
CA ALA A 361 -33.95 -3.67 4.26
C ALA A 361 -32.95 -4.85 4.20
N LEU A 362 -31.65 -4.58 4.13
CA LEU A 362 -30.61 -5.62 4.20
C LEU A 362 -30.57 -6.34 5.56
N LEU A 363 -30.91 -5.63 6.64
CA LEU A 363 -30.96 -6.22 7.98
C LEU A 363 -32.12 -7.22 8.10
N GLU A 364 -33.25 -6.88 7.50
CA GLU A 364 -34.51 -7.63 7.51
C GLU A 364 -34.57 -8.76 6.46
N LEU A 365 -33.63 -8.81 5.52
CA LEU A 365 -33.63 -9.81 4.44
C LEU A 365 -33.54 -11.25 4.98
N ASP A 366 -34.61 -12.01 4.78
CA ASP A 366 -34.65 -13.44 5.06
C ASP A 366 -34.51 -14.29 3.79
N ARG A 367 -33.29 -14.77 3.52
CA ARG A 367 -32.96 -15.59 2.35
C ARG A 367 -32.09 -16.78 2.74
N PRO A 368 -32.19 -17.92 2.03
CA PRO A 368 -31.45 -19.13 2.40
C PRO A 368 -29.92 -18.99 2.22
N GLN A 369 -29.46 -18.05 1.40
CA GLN A 369 -28.04 -17.81 1.16
C GLN A 369 -27.34 -17.20 2.37
N PHE A 370 -26.06 -17.57 2.55
CA PHE A 370 -25.24 -17.05 3.65
C PHE A 370 -24.83 -15.59 3.46
N ASN A 371 -24.54 -15.18 2.22
CA ASN A 371 -24.13 -13.82 1.89
C ASN A 371 -25.32 -13.05 1.30
N LEU A 372 -25.67 -11.92 1.90
CA LEU A 372 -26.77 -11.06 1.48
C LEU A 372 -26.22 -9.72 1.00
N VAL A 373 -26.58 -9.32 -0.21
CA VAL A 373 -26.06 -8.11 -0.84
C VAL A 373 -27.21 -7.18 -1.22
N VAL A 374 -27.12 -5.91 -0.79
CA VAL A 374 -28.03 -4.84 -1.21
C VAL A 374 -27.22 -3.68 -1.76
N LYS A 375 -27.73 -3.09 -2.85
CA LYS A 375 -27.22 -1.84 -3.41
C LYS A 375 -28.05 -0.68 -2.90
N ARG A 376 -27.36 0.40 -2.50
CA ARG A 376 -27.97 1.65 -2.04
C ARG A 376 -29.07 2.18 -2.97
N THR A 377 -29.97 2.97 -2.39
CA THR A 377 -30.85 3.90 -3.11
C THR A 377 -30.15 5.24 -3.34
N HIS A 378 -30.84 6.18 -4.00
CA HIS A 378 -30.42 7.57 -4.09
C HIS A 378 -30.24 8.22 -2.71
N ASP A 379 -31.12 7.92 -1.75
CA ASP A 379 -31.18 8.58 -0.45
C ASP A 379 -30.31 7.94 0.65
N SER A 380 -29.73 6.75 0.42
CA SER A 380 -28.99 6.05 1.48
C SER A 380 -27.75 6.78 1.99
N HIS A 381 -27.34 7.89 1.37
CA HIS A 381 -26.25 8.73 1.89
C HIS A 381 -26.68 9.58 3.09
N LYS A 382 -27.99 9.76 3.31
CA LYS A 382 -28.55 10.60 4.39
C LYS A 382 -28.39 9.97 5.77
N ASP A 383 -28.26 8.65 5.84
CA ASP A 383 -28.23 7.87 7.07
C ASP A 383 -27.11 6.81 7.09
N ILE A 384 -26.18 6.86 6.14
CA ILE A 384 -25.10 5.87 5.99
C ILE A 384 -24.21 5.79 7.24
N GLU A 385 -24.06 6.87 8.00
CA GLU A 385 -23.35 6.92 9.27
C GLU A 385 -23.91 5.97 10.34
N HIS A 386 -25.17 5.57 10.21
CA HIS A 386 -25.84 4.61 11.10
C HIS A 386 -25.76 3.16 10.60
N LEU A 387 -25.06 2.91 9.48
CA LEU A 387 -24.85 1.56 8.96
C LEU A 387 -24.14 0.71 10.02
N PRO A 388 -24.70 -0.43 10.47
CA PRO A 388 -24.07 -1.23 11.52
C PRO A 388 -22.66 -1.69 11.14
N ALA A 389 -21.74 -1.70 12.10
CA ALA A 389 -20.35 -2.14 11.89
C ALA A 389 -20.24 -3.61 11.45
N SER A 390 -21.25 -4.43 11.78
CA SER A 390 -21.36 -5.83 11.35
C SER A 390 -21.72 -6.01 9.88
N VAL A 391 -22.16 -4.95 9.19
CA VAL A 391 -22.43 -4.98 7.75
C VAL A 391 -21.16 -4.63 6.98
N GLY A 392 -20.72 -5.50 6.09
CA GLY A 392 -19.63 -5.21 5.17
C GLY A 392 -19.99 -4.04 4.23
N LEU A 393 -19.07 -3.12 3.97
CA LEU A 393 -19.30 -1.98 3.09
C LEU A 393 -18.36 -1.99 1.88
N ILE A 394 -18.94 -2.04 0.68
CA ILE A 394 -18.27 -1.73 -0.58
C ILE A 394 -18.64 -0.29 -0.94
N TYR A 395 -17.69 0.62 -0.94
CA TYR A 395 -17.90 2.02 -1.32
C TYR A 395 -17.27 2.31 -2.68
N CYS A 396 -18.12 2.46 -3.71
CA CYS A 396 -17.69 2.67 -5.08
C CYS A 396 -17.33 4.14 -5.33
N VAL A 397 -16.15 4.38 -5.87
CA VAL A 397 -15.63 5.69 -6.26
C VAL A 397 -15.31 5.72 -7.75
N ARG A 398 -15.37 6.90 -8.35
CA ARG A 398 -15.06 7.13 -9.77
C ARG A 398 -14.58 8.55 -9.93
N HIS A 399 -13.78 8.83 -10.96
CA HIS A 399 -13.36 10.19 -11.28
C HIS A 399 -14.56 11.16 -11.32
N PRO A 400 -14.60 12.22 -10.49
CA PRO A 400 -15.78 13.10 -10.37
C PRO A 400 -16.20 13.72 -11.69
N PHE A 401 -15.25 14.07 -12.57
CA PHE A 401 -15.59 14.63 -13.88
C PHE A 401 -16.31 13.64 -14.81
N ASP A 402 -16.02 12.34 -14.76
CA ASP A 402 -16.80 11.34 -15.51
C ASP A 402 -18.21 11.15 -14.93
N VAL A 403 -18.36 11.34 -13.62
CA VAL A 403 -19.64 11.31 -12.91
C VAL A 403 -20.50 12.52 -13.29
N LEU A 404 -19.93 13.73 -13.19
CA LEU A 404 -20.61 15.01 -13.44
C LEU A 404 -20.98 15.21 -14.91
N THR A 405 -20.31 14.50 -15.82
CA THR A 405 -20.61 14.54 -17.27
C THR A 405 -21.42 13.32 -17.72
N SER A 406 -22.07 12.62 -16.80
CA SER A 406 -22.88 11.43 -17.11
C SER A 406 -24.31 11.79 -17.49
N SER A 407 -24.88 11.05 -18.43
CA SER A 407 -26.30 11.12 -18.81
C SER A 407 -27.06 9.89 -18.31
N HIS A 408 -28.36 10.04 -18.04
CA HIS A 408 -29.24 8.96 -17.62
C HIS A 408 -30.60 9.10 -18.31
N PRO A 409 -31.20 8.02 -18.83
CA PRO A 409 -32.47 8.09 -19.58
C PRO A 409 -33.60 8.77 -18.80
N GLU A 410 -33.69 8.54 -17.49
CA GLU A 410 -34.77 9.11 -16.67
C GLU A 410 -34.66 10.63 -16.48
N THR A 411 -33.45 11.19 -16.49
CA THR A 411 -33.26 12.63 -16.23
C THR A 411 -32.84 13.39 -17.48
N VAL A 412 -32.73 12.73 -18.64
CA VAL A 412 -32.22 13.35 -19.88
C VAL A 412 -33.11 14.51 -20.37
N ASN A 413 -34.41 14.42 -20.07
CA ASN A 413 -35.39 15.47 -20.41
C ASN A 413 -35.47 16.59 -19.36
N GLU A 414 -34.88 16.38 -18.18
CA GLU A 414 -34.89 17.36 -17.08
C GLU A 414 -33.59 18.17 -17.03
N ARG A 415 -32.46 17.54 -17.34
CA ARG A 415 -31.13 18.14 -17.30
C ARG A 415 -30.13 17.42 -18.20
N ARG A 416 -29.16 18.18 -18.71
CA ARG A 416 -28.10 17.67 -19.60
C ARG A 416 -27.27 16.57 -18.94
N PHE A 417 -26.85 16.80 -17.70
CA PHE A 417 -26.08 15.84 -16.91
C PHE A 417 -26.91 15.33 -15.74
N HIS A 418 -26.87 14.02 -15.53
CA HIS A 418 -27.67 13.33 -14.53
C HIS A 418 -27.28 13.69 -13.09
N VAL A 419 -26.01 13.98 -12.85
CA VAL A 419 -25.48 14.25 -11.50
C VAL A 419 -25.20 15.74 -11.39
N THR A 420 -25.85 16.39 -10.43
CA THR A 420 -25.57 17.79 -10.08
C THR A 420 -24.43 17.87 -9.05
N THR A 421 -23.87 19.05 -8.90
CA THR A 421 -22.84 19.36 -7.88
C THR A 421 -23.35 19.05 -6.48
N GLU A 422 -24.56 19.49 -6.15
CA GLU A 422 -25.16 19.33 -4.82
C GLU A 422 -25.39 17.85 -4.49
N ARG A 423 -25.83 17.06 -5.48
CA ARG A 423 -26.01 15.61 -5.30
C ARG A 423 -24.69 14.91 -5.06
N TRP A 424 -23.65 15.26 -5.82
CA TRP A 424 -22.33 14.66 -5.65
C TRP A 424 -21.75 15.01 -4.28
N GLU A 425 -21.85 16.27 -3.86
CA GLU A 425 -21.42 16.72 -2.53
C GLU A 425 -22.17 16.01 -1.42
N ALA A 426 -23.51 15.95 -1.48
CA ALA A 426 -24.32 15.30 -0.46
C ALA A 426 -23.95 13.82 -0.26
N GLU A 427 -23.66 13.10 -1.34
CA GLU A 427 -23.26 11.69 -1.28
C GLU A 427 -21.81 11.49 -0.80
N TYR A 428 -20.89 12.41 -1.13
CA TYR A 428 -19.54 12.42 -0.59
C TYR A 428 -19.52 12.82 0.89
N ASP A 429 -20.35 13.79 1.29
CA ASP A 429 -20.56 14.19 2.69
C ASP A 429 -21.11 13.02 3.52
N GLY A 430 -21.94 12.16 2.93
CA GLY A 430 -22.36 10.92 3.57
C GLY A 430 -21.17 10.01 3.94
N LEU A 431 -20.17 9.88 3.06
CA LEU A 431 -18.94 9.15 3.39
C LEU A 431 -18.16 9.83 4.52
N MET A 432 -18.07 11.17 4.50
CA MET A 432 -17.39 11.91 5.56
C MET A 432 -18.07 11.72 6.92
N ARG A 433 -19.41 11.81 6.97
CA ARG A 433 -20.19 11.54 8.19
C ARG A 433 -19.99 10.11 8.69
N LEU A 434 -20.02 9.11 7.79
CA LEU A 434 -19.73 7.72 8.16
C LEU A 434 -18.36 7.57 8.81
N ARG A 435 -17.32 8.14 8.21
CA ARG A 435 -15.95 8.05 8.74
C ARG A 435 -15.80 8.77 10.07
N GLN A 436 -16.47 9.91 10.24
CA GLN A 436 -16.47 10.63 11.49
C GLN A 436 -17.18 9.84 12.59
N ALA A 437 -18.33 9.23 12.29
CA ALA A 437 -19.10 8.44 13.25
C ALA A 437 -18.44 7.08 13.56
N GLN A 438 -17.72 6.50 12.60
CA GLN A 438 -17.13 5.16 12.70
C GLN A 438 -15.69 5.15 12.12
N PRO A 439 -14.70 5.75 12.81
CA PRO A 439 -13.34 5.94 12.28
C PRO A 439 -12.59 4.63 12.01
N GLU A 440 -12.84 3.60 12.83
CA GLU A 440 -12.23 2.27 12.74
C GLU A 440 -12.96 1.32 11.78
N ARG A 441 -14.02 1.79 11.11
CA ARG A 441 -14.79 0.92 10.21
C ARG A 441 -13.97 0.58 8.97
N ALA A 442 -13.80 -0.72 8.73
CA ALA A 442 -13.28 -1.20 7.45
C ALA A 442 -14.25 -0.87 6.30
N VAL A 443 -13.74 -0.19 5.26
CA VAL A 443 -14.49 0.16 4.05
C VAL A 443 -13.72 -0.33 2.83
N PHE A 444 -14.34 -1.20 2.04
CA PHE A 444 -13.75 -1.63 0.77
C PHE A 444 -13.99 -0.56 -0.29
N TYR A 445 -12.99 0.27 -0.57
CA TYR A 445 -13.06 1.25 -1.65
C TYR A 445 -12.86 0.58 -3.00
N LEU A 446 -13.83 0.78 -3.88
CA LEU A 446 -13.83 0.18 -5.21
C LEU A 446 -13.78 1.27 -6.26
N ARG A 447 -12.63 1.42 -6.93
CA ARG A 447 -12.49 2.34 -8.06
C ARG A 447 -13.16 1.76 -9.29
N TYR A 448 -14.01 2.55 -9.93
CA TYR A 448 -14.70 2.15 -11.15
C TYR A 448 -13.71 1.81 -12.26
N GLU A 449 -12.65 2.60 -12.39
CA GLU A 449 -11.58 2.47 -13.37
C GLU A 449 -10.86 1.13 -13.23
N GLU A 450 -10.56 0.69 -12.00
CA GLU A 450 -9.97 -0.62 -11.71
C GLU A 450 -10.92 -1.76 -12.08
N LEU A 451 -12.21 -1.63 -11.78
CA LEU A 451 -13.22 -2.63 -12.11
C LEU A 451 -13.42 -2.79 -13.62
N ILE A 452 -13.27 -1.71 -14.39
CA ILE A 452 -13.31 -1.76 -15.85
C ILE A 452 -12.04 -2.38 -16.43
N ALA A 453 -10.87 -1.98 -15.92
CA ALA A 453 -9.58 -2.42 -16.46
C ALA A 453 -9.25 -3.88 -16.10
N GLU A 454 -9.50 -4.27 -14.85
CA GLU A 454 -9.07 -5.55 -14.28
C GLU A 454 -10.18 -6.22 -13.44
N PRO A 455 -11.34 -6.56 -14.05
CA PRO A 455 -12.53 -7.00 -13.33
C PRO A 455 -12.31 -8.25 -12.46
N ASP A 456 -11.50 -9.21 -12.92
CA ASP A 456 -11.25 -10.45 -12.18
C ASP A 456 -10.31 -10.22 -10.98
N ILE A 457 -9.40 -9.24 -11.07
CA ILE A 457 -8.53 -8.85 -9.96
C ILE A 457 -9.36 -8.18 -8.87
N VAL A 458 -10.25 -7.26 -9.28
CA VAL A 458 -11.21 -6.63 -8.38
C VAL A 458 -12.13 -7.67 -7.73
N GLN A 459 -12.65 -8.62 -8.50
CA GLN A 459 -13.44 -9.73 -7.97
C GLN A 459 -12.67 -10.51 -6.91
N GLY A 460 -11.39 -10.84 -7.17
CA GLY A 460 -10.53 -11.51 -6.19
C GLY A 460 -10.30 -10.70 -4.90
N ARG A 461 -10.14 -9.37 -5.01
CA ARG A 461 -10.01 -8.49 -3.85
C ARG A 461 -11.28 -8.49 -3.00
N ILE A 462 -12.45 -8.35 -3.63
CA ILE A 462 -13.76 -8.45 -2.95
C ILE A 462 -13.90 -9.83 -2.29
N ALA A 463 -13.52 -10.90 -2.98
CA ALA A 463 -13.57 -12.26 -2.45
C ALA A 463 -12.78 -12.40 -1.15
N ARG A 464 -11.55 -11.85 -1.09
CA ARG A 464 -10.72 -11.87 0.11
C ARG A 464 -11.26 -10.99 1.23
N SER A 465 -11.70 -9.77 0.91
CA SER A 465 -12.17 -8.82 1.92
C SER A 465 -13.46 -9.24 2.61
N PHE A 466 -14.35 -9.96 1.90
CA PHE A 466 -15.63 -10.41 2.44
C PHE A 466 -15.69 -11.94 2.69
N ASP A 467 -14.59 -12.66 2.43
CA ASP A 467 -14.50 -14.12 2.51
C ASP A 467 -15.63 -14.79 1.70
N LEU A 468 -15.61 -14.52 0.38
CA LEU A 468 -16.52 -15.04 -0.63
C LEU A 468 -15.78 -15.98 -1.59
N SER A 469 -16.51 -16.89 -2.22
CA SER A 469 -15.94 -17.86 -3.18
C SER A 469 -16.48 -17.59 -4.58
N PRO A 470 -15.65 -17.22 -5.57
CA PRO A 470 -16.14 -16.99 -6.94
C PRO A 470 -16.56 -18.31 -7.61
N VAL A 471 -17.75 -18.32 -8.22
CA VAL A 471 -18.24 -19.45 -9.05
C VAL A 471 -17.87 -19.29 -10.53
N THR A 472 -17.74 -18.04 -10.98
CA THR A 472 -17.28 -17.69 -12.32
C THR A 472 -16.43 -16.42 -12.25
N LEU A 473 -15.55 -16.23 -13.23
CA LEU A 473 -14.82 -14.97 -13.38
C LEU A 473 -15.75 -13.90 -13.93
N TYR A 474 -15.70 -12.69 -13.38
CA TYR A 474 -16.59 -11.63 -13.82
C TYR A 474 -16.35 -11.24 -15.29
N SER A 475 -15.11 -11.31 -15.77
CA SER A 475 -14.78 -11.12 -17.18
C SER A 475 -15.44 -12.13 -18.13
N ARG A 476 -15.83 -13.30 -17.61
CA ARG A 476 -16.46 -14.41 -18.36
C ARG A 476 -17.96 -14.48 -18.17
N ASP A 477 -18.52 -13.60 -17.34
CA ASP A 477 -19.96 -13.53 -17.13
C ASP A 477 -20.64 -13.01 -18.40
N ALA A 478 -21.61 -13.77 -18.93
CA ALA A 478 -22.27 -13.46 -20.20
C ALA A 478 -23.06 -12.13 -20.14
N ASP A 479 -23.44 -11.69 -18.95
CA ASP A 479 -24.20 -10.46 -18.70
C ASP A 479 -23.31 -9.31 -18.23
N ASN A 480 -21.98 -9.44 -18.36
CA ASN A 480 -21.01 -8.41 -18.00
C ASN A 480 -21.17 -7.17 -18.91
N PRO A 481 -21.62 -6.02 -18.37
CA PRO A 481 -21.87 -4.83 -19.16
C PRO A 481 -20.67 -3.88 -19.23
N ILE A 482 -19.45 -4.34 -18.94
CA ILE A 482 -18.23 -3.51 -18.94
C ILE A 482 -18.06 -2.85 -20.32
N ARG A 483 -17.92 -1.52 -20.30
CA ARG A 483 -17.65 -0.70 -21.48
C ARG A 483 -16.52 0.26 -21.16
N ALA A 484 -15.35 0.06 -21.78
CA ALA A 484 -14.18 0.92 -21.60
C ALA A 484 -14.42 2.37 -22.08
N THR A 485 -15.40 2.58 -22.97
CA THR A 485 -15.79 3.90 -23.49
C THR A 485 -16.36 4.84 -22.42
N SER A 486 -16.64 4.34 -21.21
CA SER A 486 -17.13 5.14 -20.10
C SER A 486 -16.01 5.88 -19.34
N LEU A 487 -14.74 5.50 -19.53
CA LEU A 487 -13.60 6.09 -18.83
C LEU A 487 -13.07 7.32 -19.55
N ARG A 488 -12.70 8.36 -18.79
CA ARG A 488 -12.01 9.57 -19.28
C ARG A 488 -12.72 10.22 -20.47
N LYS A 489 -14.06 10.12 -20.52
CA LYS A 489 -14.87 10.70 -21.62
C LYS A 489 -14.87 12.22 -21.54
N TRP A 490 -14.70 12.79 -20.34
CA TRP A 490 -14.62 14.23 -20.13
C TRP A 490 -13.41 14.86 -20.84
N GLU A 491 -12.30 14.13 -21.00
CA GLU A 491 -11.11 14.65 -21.67
C GLU A 491 -11.31 14.79 -23.18
N ARG A 492 -12.08 13.88 -23.77
CA ARG A 492 -12.23 13.74 -25.22
C ARG A 492 -13.38 14.58 -25.77
N ASN A 493 -14.17 15.19 -24.90
CA ASN A 493 -15.35 15.96 -25.28
C ASN A 493 -15.19 17.42 -24.83
N GLU A 494 -15.18 18.34 -25.79
CA GLU A 494 -14.99 19.76 -25.55
C GLU A 494 -16.14 20.37 -24.73
N GLU A 495 -17.39 20.02 -25.03
CA GLU A 495 -18.58 20.44 -24.27
C GLU A 495 -18.45 20.05 -22.79
N PHE A 496 -17.94 18.85 -22.51
CA PHE A 496 -17.73 18.37 -21.15
C PHE A 496 -16.66 19.18 -20.43
N ARG A 497 -15.55 19.49 -21.10
CA ARG A 497 -14.50 20.35 -20.53
C ARG A 497 -15.05 21.76 -20.24
N THR A 498 -15.77 22.37 -21.17
CA THR A 498 -16.38 23.68 -20.98
C THR A 498 -17.32 23.70 -19.78
N TYR A 499 -18.19 22.70 -19.64
CA TYR A 499 -19.07 22.55 -18.48
C TYR A 499 -18.28 22.44 -17.17
N LEU A 500 -17.26 21.58 -17.14
CA LEU A 500 -16.44 21.34 -15.94
C LEU A 500 -15.61 22.57 -15.53
N HIS A 501 -15.10 23.34 -16.49
CA HIS A 501 -14.41 24.61 -16.22
C HIS A 501 -15.34 25.70 -15.67
N GLY A 502 -16.64 25.61 -15.97
CA GLY A 502 -17.65 26.52 -15.43
C GLY A 502 -18.09 26.22 -14.00
N LEU A 503 -17.60 25.14 -13.38
CA LEU A 503 -18.01 24.77 -12.02
C LEU A 503 -17.41 25.69 -10.95
N PRO A 504 -18.11 25.92 -9.83
CA PRO A 504 -17.62 26.80 -8.77
C PRO A 504 -16.25 26.38 -8.22
N ALA A 505 -15.35 27.34 -7.98
CA ALA A 505 -14.00 27.06 -7.51
C ALA A 505 -13.97 26.29 -6.17
N ALA A 506 -14.92 26.57 -5.27
CA ALA A 506 -15.08 25.86 -4.01
C ALA A 506 -15.42 24.37 -4.22
N PHE A 507 -16.33 24.09 -5.15
CA PHE A 507 -16.68 22.72 -5.53
C PHE A 507 -15.48 22.00 -6.17
N LEU A 508 -14.74 22.67 -7.06
CA LEU A 508 -13.54 22.11 -7.68
C LEU A 508 -12.45 21.79 -6.64
N ALA A 509 -12.29 22.59 -5.59
CA ALA A 509 -11.37 22.27 -4.49
C ALA A 509 -11.79 20.99 -3.75
N ARG A 510 -13.11 20.73 -3.60
CA ARG A 510 -13.60 19.47 -3.05
C ARG A 510 -13.30 18.29 -3.97
N VAL A 511 -13.48 18.46 -5.28
CA VAL A 511 -13.12 17.45 -6.30
C VAL A 511 -11.63 17.13 -6.24
N GLU A 512 -10.76 18.14 -6.12
CA GLU A 512 -9.31 17.96 -5.98
C GLU A 512 -8.94 17.16 -4.73
N SER A 513 -9.59 17.45 -3.60
CA SER A 513 -9.42 16.69 -2.37
C SER A 513 -9.80 15.21 -2.56
N PHE A 514 -10.95 14.96 -3.20
CA PHE A 514 -11.38 13.61 -3.54
C PHE A 514 -10.40 12.90 -4.48
N CYS A 515 -9.89 13.60 -5.49
CA CYS A 515 -8.93 13.05 -6.44
C CYS A 515 -7.62 12.65 -5.75
N ARG A 516 -7.06 13.53 -4.91
CA ARG A 516 -5.86 13.20 -4.10
C ARG A 516 -6.11 12.00 -3.20
N GLU A 517 -7.26 11.96 -2.54
CA GLU A 517 -7.61 10.89 -1.61
C GLU A 517 -7.70 9.51 -2.28
N PHE A 518 -8.30 9.45 -3.48
CA PHE A 518 -8.53 8.18 -4.18
C PHE A 518 -7.56 7.91 -5.34
N GLY A 519 -6.46 8.68 -5.42
CA GLY A 519 -5.40 8.50 -6.41
C GLY A 519 -5.86 8.72 -7.86
N TYR A 520 -6.69 9.74 -8.09
CA TYR A 520 -7.04 10.23 -9.42
C TYR A 520 -6.14 11.41 -9.80
N ASP A 521 -5.81 11.50 -11.09
CA ASP A 521 -5.12 12.66 -11.64
C ASP A 521 -5.95 13.93 -11.40
N VAL A 522 -5.30 14.98 -10.92
CA VAL A 522 -5.92 16.29 -10.76
C VAL A 522 -5.73 17.06 -12.07
N PRO A 523 -6.81 17.41 -12.81
CA PRO A 523 -6.65 18.18 -14.03
C PRO A 523 -6.00 19.53 -13.78
N ASP A 524 -4.97 19.83 -14.56
CA ASP A 524 -4.16 21.03 -14.44
C ASP A 524 -5.00 22.27 -14.78
N ARG A 525 -5.16 23.20 -13.83
CA ARG A 525 -5.94 24.45 -14.04
C ARG A 525 -5.24 25.43 -15.00
N LYS A 526 -4.02 25.14 -15.44
CA LYS A 526 -3.11 26.12 -16.07
C LYS A 526 -3.24 26.29 -17.58
N LEU A 527 -4.14 25.60 -18.28
CA LEU A 527 -4.34 25.82 -19.71
C LEU A 527 -5.66 26.57 -19.96
N THR A 528 -5.67 27.89 -19.74
CA THR A 528 -6.53 28.92 -20.43
C THR A 528 -6.55 30.26 -19.68
N THR A 529 -5.38 30.86 -19.44
CA THR A 529 -5.29 32.32 -19.16
C THR A 529 -4.59 33.09 -20.27
N GLU A 530 -4.41 32.46 -21.45
CA GLU A 530 -3.94 33.11 -22.67
C GLU A 530 -4.90 32.80 -23.82
N ALA A 531 -6.07 33.43 -23.79
CA ALA A 531 -6.90 33.74 -24.97
C ALA A 531 -8.17 34.46 -24.52
N ARG A 532 -8.05 35.74 -24.14
CA ARG A 532 -9.08 36.75 -24.35
C ARG A 532 -8.43 38.11 -24.52
#